data_AF-A0A948MH46-F1
#
_entry.id   AF-A0A948MH46-F1
#
_cell.length_a   1.000
_cell.length_b   1.000
_cell.length_c   1.000
_cell.angle_alpha   90.00
_cell.angle_beta   90.00
_cell.angle_gamma   90.00
#
_symmetry.space_group_name_H-M   'P 1'
#
loop_
_entity.id
_entity.type
_entity.pdbx_description
1 polymer ?
#
loop_
_entity_poly.entity_id
_entity_poly.type
_entity_poly.pdbx_seq_one_letter_code
_entity_poly.pdbx_strand_id
1 'polypeptide(L)'
;MTLRLFPVSFLVALLVGCTTVPAPEVRRDAVLGSHQVVAGDGSHAGVDAEPLGTSSAPQAVIRRGTGTMINRSAAAAPQPSLGNASTGNATFNFEGESVHAVVKAILGDFLGQNYVIAPGVQGT
;
A
#
# COMPACT_ATOMS: atom_id res chain seq x y z
N MET A 1 -8.18 -40.52 32.10
CA MET A 1 -7.22 -39.42 31.88
C MET A 1 -7.17 -39.04 30.40
N THR A 2 -8.32 -38.67 29.79
CA THR A 2 -8.44 -38.44 28.33
C THR A 2 -9.25 -37.19 27.97
N LEU A 3 -9.99 -36.60 28.91
CA LEU A 3 -10.86 -35.44 28.66
C LEU A 3 -10.11 -34.10 28.57
N ARG A 4 -8.85 -34.04 29.01
CA ARG A 4 -8.00 -32.82 28.94
C ARG A 4 -7.25 -32.65 27.61
N LEU A 5 -7.27 -33.66 26.75
CA LEU A 5 -6.60 -33.64 25.44
C LEU A 5 -7.51 -33.07 24.33
N PHE A 6 -8.83 -33.14 24.52
CA PHE A 6 -9.83 -32.58 23.61
C PHE A 6 -9.70 -31.06 23.36
N PRO A 7 -9.57 -30.19 24.38
CA PRO A 7 -9.48 -28.75 24.14
C PRO A 7 -8.18 -28.36 23.43
N VAL A 8 -7.09 -29.09 23.69
CA VAL A 8 -5.80 -28.87 23.03
C VAL A 8 -5.88 -29.22 21.54
N SER A 9 -6.52 -30.34 21.20
CA SER A 9 -6.71 -30.74 19.80
C SER A 9 -7.60 -29.76 19.02
N PHE A 10 -8.66 -29.24 19.66
CA PHE A 10 -9.53 -28.22 19.07
C PHE A 10 -8.81 -26.88 18.84
N LEU A 11 -7.96 -26.47 19.79
CA LEU A 11 -7.16 -25.25 19.67
C LEU A 11 -6.14 -25.36 18.52
N VAL A 12 -5.47 -26.51 18.37
CA VAL A 12 -4.54 -26.74 17.26
C VAL A 12 -5.27 -26.71 15.90
N ALA A 13 -6.48 -27.26 15.80
CA ALA A 13 -7.28 -27.21 14.57
C ALA A 13 -7.67 -25.77 14.18
N LEU A 14 -7.99 -24.91 15.16
CA LEU A 14 -8.28 -23.49 14.91
C LEU A 14 -7.06 -22.70 14.42
N LEU A 15 -5.86 -23.00 14.93
CA LEU A 15 -4.63 -22.31 14.50
C LEU A 15 -4.24 -22.64 13.05
N VAL A 16 -4.50 -23.86 12.57
CA VAL A 16 -4.17 -24.28 11.20
C VAL A 16 -5.07 -23.59 10.15
N GLY A 17 -6.27 -23.15 10.53
CA GLY A 17 -7.21 -22.48 9.62
C GLY A 17 -6.80 -21.06 9.19
N CYS A 18 -5.97 -20.37 9.97
CA CYS A 18 -5.65 -18.95 9.72
C CYS A 18 -4.50 -18.74 8.70
N THR A 19 -3.84 -19.79 8.22
CA THR A 19 -2.72 -19.67 7.27
C THR A 19 -3.09 -19.95 5.83
N THR A 20 -4.32 -20.41 5.55
CA THR A 20 -4.76 -20.71 4.18
C THR A 20 -5.40 -19.47 3.53
N VAL A 21 -4.55 -18.57 3.04
CA VAL A 21 -4.96 -17.52 2.12
C VAL A 21 -4.56 -17.96 0.72
N PRO A 22 -5.49 -18.20 -0.22
CA PRO A 22 -5.14 -18.48 -1.59
C PRO A 22 -4.33 -17.29 -2.14
N ALA A 23 -3.16 -17.57 -2.69
CA ALA A 23 -2.36 -16.54 -3.33
C ALA A 23 -3.17 -15.93 -4.49
N PRO A 24 -3.29 -14.61 -4.60
CA PRO A 24 -3.99 -13.99 -5.72
C PRO A 24 -3.25 -14.34 -7.01
N GLU A 25 -3.93 -14.99 -7.96
CA GLU A 25 -3.40 -15.25 -9.29
C GLU A 25 -3.36 -13.92 -10.07
N VAL A 26 -2.21 -13.25 -10.03
CA VAL A 26 -1.99 -12.01 -10.77
C VAL A 26 -1.66 -12.34 -12.22
N ARG A 27 -2.67 -12.39 -13.09
CA ARG A 27 -2.44 -12.44 -14.54
C ARG A 27 -1.99 -11.08 -15.04
N ARG A 28 -0.69 -10.97 -15.32
CA ARG A 28 -0.12 -9.84 -16.04
C ARG A 28 -0.07 -10.17 -17.53
N ASP A 29 -1.25 -10.26 -18.15
CA ASP A 29 -1.37 -10.24 -19.61
C ASP A 29 -1.10 -8.82 -20.11
N ALA A 30 0.15 -8.39 -19.99
CA ALA A 30 0.62 -7.26 -20.77
C ALA A 30 0.61 -7.73 -22.23
N VAL A 31 -0.16 -7.06 -23.09
CA VAL A 31 -0.02 -7.17 -24.53
C VAL A 31 1.34 -6.59 -24.89
N LEU A 32 2.39 -7.39 -24.69
CA LEU A 32 3.71 -7.17 -25.22
C LEU A 32 3.63 -7.57 -26.69
N GLY A 33 3.79 -6.61 -27.58
CA GLY A 33 3.89 -6.89 -29.00
C GLY A 33 4.89 -8.02 -29.24
N SER A 34 4.39 -9.11 -29.83
CA SER A 34 5.13 -10.21 -30.48
C SER A 34 6.58 -10.45 -29.99
N HIS A 35 6.73 -10.91 -28.75
CA HIS A 35 7.86 -11.77 -28.38
C HIS A 35 7.32 -12.97 -27.63
N GLN A 36 7.06 -14.04 -28.39
CA GLN A 36 6.64 -15.33 -27.86
C GLN A 36 7.83 -15.95 -27.11
N VAL A 37 7.71 -16.08 -25.79
CA VAL A 37 8.49 -17.04 -25.02
C VAL A 37 7.61 -18.27 -24.83
N VAL A 38 8.00 -19.38 -25.45
CA VAL A 38 7.33 -20.68 -25.30
C VAL A 38 7.63 -21.21 -23.90
N ALA A 39 6.59 -21.34 -23.07
CA ALA A 39 6.65 -22.13 -21.85
C ALA A 39 6.38 -23.61 -22.22
N GLY A 40 7.23 -24.50 -21.70
CA GLY A 40 7.23 -25.93 -22.02
C GLY A 40 5.91 -26.64 -21.71
N ASP A 41 5.67 -27.72 -22.46
CA ASP A 41 4.57 -28.66 -22.29
C ASP A 41 4.59 -29.22 -20.86
N GLY A 42 3.64 -28.73 -20.05
CA GLY A 42 3.25 -29.31 -18.78
C GLY A 42 2.03 -30.19 -19.00
N SER A 43 2.25 -31.41 -19.50
CA SER A 43 1.24 -32.47 -19.52
C SER A 43 0.67 -32.72 -18.12
N HIS A 44 -0.48 -32.11 -17.83
CA HIS A 44 -1.30 -32.46 -16.68
C HIS A 44 -2.35 -33.47 -17.13
N ALA A 45 -2.15 -34.72 -16.71
CA ALA A 45 -3.15 -35.78 -16.79
C ALA A 45 -4.48 -35.27 -16.20
N GLY A 46 -5.56 -35.46 -16.96
CA GLY A 46 -6.89 -34.95 -16.64
C GLY A 46 -7.36 -35.39 -15.26
N VAL A 47 -7.82 -34.42 -14.48
CA VAL A 47 -8.59 -34.67 -13.26
C VAL A 47 -10.07 -34.55 -13.62
N ASP A 48 -10.82 -35.62 -13.38
CA ASP A 48 -12.28 -35.62 -13.53
C ASP A 48 -12.88 -34.71 -12.46
N ALA A 49 -13.42 -33.57 -12.87
CA ALA A 49 -14.05 -32.60 -11.99
C ALA A 49 -15.54 -32.93 -11.81
N GLU A 50 -15.94 -33.18 -10.57
CA GLU A 50 -17.35 -33.36 -10.16
C GLU A 50 -18.06 -31.99 -10.18
N PRO A 51 -19.25 -31.87 -10.81
CA PRO A 51 -19.90 -30.58 -11.01
C PRO A 51 -20.47 -30.02 -9.70
N LEU A 52 -19.86 -28.95 -9.21
CA LEU A 52 -20.39 -28.16 -8.09
C LEU A 52 -21.76 -27.57 -8.47
N GLY A 53 -22.77 -27.86 -7.62
CA GLY A 53 -24.15 -27.41 -7.77
C GLY A 53 -24.29 -25.90 -7.94
N THR A 54 -25.35 -25.50 -8.64
CA THR A 54 -25.63 -24.18 -9.21
C THR A 54 -25.93 -23.09 -8.16
N SER A 55 -25.04 -22.87 -7.21
CA SER A 55 -25.06 -21.65 -6.39
C SER A 55 -24.43 -20.53 -7.21
N SER A 56 -25.21 -19.49 -7.51
CA SER A 56 -24.88 -18.35 -8.37
C SER A 56 -23.39 -17.98 -8.30
N ALA A 57 -22.66 -18.28 -9.38
CA ALA A 57 -21.25 -17.95 -9.50
C ALA A 57 -21.04 -16.42 -9.29
N PRO A 58 -19.91 -16.01 -8.67
CA PRO A 58 -19.59 -14.59 -8.50
C PRO A 58 -19.60 -13.88 -9.86
N GLN A 59 -20.50 -12.91 -10.01
CA GLN A 59 -20.65 -12.12 -11.22
C GLN A 59 -19.47 -11.14 -11.35
N ALA A 60 -18.82 -11.13 -12.51
CA ALA A 60 -17.75 -10.18 -12.79
C ALA A 60 -18.33 -8.76 -12.92
N VAL A 61 -17.99 -7.86 -12.00
CA VAL A 61 -18.34 -6.43 -12.09
C VAL A 61 -17.24 -5.69 -12.84
N ILE A 62 -17.45 -5.47 -14.13
CA ILE A 62 -16.52 -4.70 -14.97
C ILE A 62 -16.82 -3.20 -14.79
N ARG A 63 -15.91 -2.47 -14.15
CA ARG A 63 -15.96 -1.00 -14.07
C ARG A 63 -15.04 -0.41 -15.13
N ARG A 64 -15.62 0.09 -16.22
CA ARG A 64 -14.85 0.86 -17.22
C ARG A 64 -14.41 2.19 -16.60
N GLY A 65 -13.13 2.53 -16.75
CA GLY A 65 -12.60 3.81 -16.30
C GLY A 65 -13.23 4.98 -17.07
N THR A 66 -13.32 6.15 -16.43
CA THR A 66 -13.91 7.37 -17.02
C THR A 66 -12.99 8.09 -18.01
N GLY A 67 -11.81 7.53 -18.31
CA GLY A 67 -10.79 8.15 -19.17
C GLY A 67 -10.13 9.40 -18.59
N THR A 68 -10.53 9.84 -17.39
CA THR A 68 -10.02 11.05 -16.74
C THR A 68 -9.04 10.66 -15.63
N MET A 69 -7.75 10.89 -15.84
CA MET A 69 -6.69 10.55 -14.87
C MET A 69 -6.55 11.58 -13.75
N ILE A 70 -6.88 12.84 -14.03
CA ILE A 70 -6.66 13.96 -13.10
C ILE A 70 -7.99 14.66 -12.85
N ASN A 71 -8.32 14.85 -11.57
CA ASN A 71 -9.43 15.70 -11.18
C ASN A 71 -9.04 17.17 -11.41
N ARG A 72 -9.42 17.75 -12.56
CA ARG A 72 -9.07 19.13 -12.93
C ARG A 72 -9.61 20.17 -11.95
N SER A 73 -10.79 19.94 -11.35
CA SER A 73 -11.34 20.83 -10.32
C SER A 73 -10.51 20.85 -9.05
N ALA A 74 -9.97 19.70 -8.62
CA ALA A 74 -9.04 19.64 -7.49
C ALA A 74 -7.67 20.21 -7.83
N ALA A 75 -7.18 20.00 -9.05
CA ALA A 75 -5.89 20.53 -9.51
C ALA A 75 -5.90 22.06 -9.69
N ALA A 76 -7.07 22.64 -9.97
CA ALA A 76 -7.25 24.09 -10.07
C ALA A 76 -7.45 24.78 -8.72
N ALA A 77 -7.52 24.02 -7.61
CA ALA A 77 -7.65 24.60 -6.29
C ALA A 77 -6.45 25.53 -6.01
N PRO A 78 -6.67 26.72 -5.43
CA PRO A 78 -5.59 27.60 -5.02
C PRO A 78 -4.62 26.86 -4.11
N GLN A 79 -3.32 27.11 -4.29
CA GLN A 79 -2.31 26.57 -3.39
C GLN A 79 -2.64 27.01 -1.95
N PRO A 80 -2.48 26.12 -0.95
CA PRO A 80 -2.69 26.47 0.45
C PRO A 80 -1.89 27.74 0.77
N SER A 81 -2.59 28.81 1.13
CA SER A 81 -1.93 30.07 1.46
C SER A 81 -1.15 29.88 2.75
N LEU A 82 0.11 30.30 2.77
CA LEU A 82 0.89 30.47 4.00
C LEU A 82 0.37 31.64 4.85
N GLY A 83 -0.82 32.20 4.58
CA GLY A 83 -1.38 33.36 5.28
C GLY A 83 -1.62 33.14 6.78
N ASN A 84 -1.62 31.88 7.23
CA ASN A 84 -1.70 31.53 8.66
C ASN A 84 -0.30 31.28 9.27
N ALA A 85 0.75 31.19 8.46
CA ALA A 85 2.12 31.25 8.94
C ALA A 85 2.35 32.70 9.36
N SER A 86 2.57 32.89 10.67
CA SER A 86 2.75 34.18 11.33
C SER A 86 3.45 35.20 10.42
N THR A 87 2.74 36.27 10.03
CA THR A 87 3.32 37.42 9.30
C THR A 87 4.18 38.31 10.21
N GLY A 88 4.62 37.79 11.36
CA GLY A 88 5.50 38.48 12.30
C GLY A 88 6.98 38.26 11.97
N ASN A 89 7.83 39.22 12.35
CA ASN A 89 9.27 39.04 12.32
C ASN A 89 9.68 38.09 13.45
N ALA A 90 10.47 37.06 13.13
CA ALA A 90 11.02 36.11 14.09
C ALA A 90 12.54 36.09 13.96
N THR A 91 13.24 36.41 15.04
CA THR A 91 14.70 36.31 15.13
C THR A 91 15.04 34.97 15.75
N PHE A 92 15.80 34.15 15.03
CA PHE A 92 16.31 32.88 15.52
C PHE A 92 17.81 33.01 15.78
N ASN A 93 18.27 32.53 16.94
CA ASN A 93 19.69 32.37 17.26
C ASN A 93 19.99 30.88 17.39
N PHE A 94 20.82 30.35 16.50
CA PHE A 94 21.23 28.95 16.52
C PHE A 94 22.74 28.91 16.71
N GLU A 95 23.19 28.71 17.94
CA GLU A 95 24.61 28.64 18.28
C GLU A 95 24.93 27.21 18.75
N GLY A 96 25.81 26.52 18.03
CA GLY A 96 26.18 25.13 18.32
C GLY A 96 25.04 24.12 18.12
N GLU A 97 23.96 24.52 17.45
CA GLU A 97 22.77 23.69 17.26
C GLU A 97 22.90 22.81 16.02
N SER A 98 22.35 21.59 16.05
CA SER A 98 22.42 20.71 14.89
C SER A 98 21.61 21.25 13.71
N VAL A 99 22.07 21.02 12.47
CA VAL A 99 21.34 21.39 11.24
C VAL A 99 19.91 20.80 11.25
N HIS A 100 19.72 19.60 11.83
CA HIS A 100 18.41 18.98 11.97
C HIS A 100 17.44 19.79 12.83
N ALA A 101 17.93 20.32 13.96
CA ALA A 101 17.12 21.09 14.89
C ALA A 101 16.76 22.47 14.32
N VAL A 102 17.69 23.12 13.61
CA VAL A 102 17.42 24.36 12.87
C VAL A 102 16.33 24.15 11.83
N VAL A 103 16.45 23.10 11.01
CA VAL A 103 15.50 22.76 9.95
C VAL A 103 14.12 22.46 10.54
N LYS A 104 14.06 21.72 11.65
CA LYS A 104 12.80 21.45 12.36
C LYS A 104 12.18 22.73 12.92
N ALA A 105 12.96 23.57 13.61
CA ALA A 105 12.45 24.78 14.25
C ALA A 105 11.83 25.75 13.22
N ILE A 106 12.47 25.88 12.05
CA ILE A 106 12.00 26.77 11.00
C ILE A 106 10.85 26.12 10.21
N LEU A 107 11.08 24.97 9.59
CA LEU A 107 10.11 24.38 8.66
C LEU A 107 8.95 23.70 9.38
N GLY A 108 9.23 22.99 10.48
CA GLY A 108 8.22 22.31 11.27
C GLY A 108 7.50 23.27 12.20
N ASP A 109 8.22 23.80 13.19
CA ASP A 109 7.60 24.47 14.33
C ASP A 109 7.10 25.89 13.98
N PHE A 110 7.85 26.66 13.18
CA PHE A 110 7.46 28.03 12.80
C PHE A 110 6.58 28.10 11.55
N LEU A 111 6.91 27.36 10.50
CA LEU A 111 6.19 27.42 9.21
C LEU A 111 5.13 26.32 9.04
N GLY A 112 5.10 25.29 9.88
CA GLY A 112 4.11 24.21 9.79
C GLY A 112 4.16 23.44 8.47
N GLN A 113 5.31 23.40 7.80
CA GLN A 113 5.49 22.76 6.50
C GLN A 113 5.74 21.27 6.66
N ASN A 114 5.26 20.50 5.68
CA ASN A 114 5.64 19.10 5.59
C ASN A 114 7.08 19.00 5.02
N TYR A 115 7.99 18.36 5.75
CA TYR A 115 9.40 18.26 5.39
C TYR A 115 9.95 16.84 5.63
N VAL A 116 11.01 16.47 4.91
CA VAL A 116 11.77 15.21 5.10
C VAL A 116 13.25 15.53 5.03
N ILE A 117 14.03 14.99 5.96
CA ILE A 117 15.49 15.17 6.00
C ILE A 117 16.15 13.91 5.43
N ALA A 118 17.02 14.09 4.43
CA ALA A 118 17.74 12.97 3.81
C ALA A 118 18.82 12.41 4.75
N PRO A 119 19.18 11.11 4.66
CA PRO A 119 20.13 10.45 5.57
C PRO A 119 21.58 11.00 5.58
N GLY A 120 21.92 11.99 4.75
CA GLY A 120 23.26 12.58 4.67
C GLY A 120 23.36 14.02 5.17
N VAL A 121 22.27 14.59 5.69
CA VAL A 121 22.28 15.97 6.20
C VAL A 121 22.95 15.97 7.56
N GLN A 122 24.10 16.63 7.69
CA GLN A 122 24.88 16.69 8.93
C GLN A 122 25.58 18.04 9.05
N GLY A 123 25.86 18.45 10.28
CA GLY A 123 26.51 19.71 10.59
C GLY A 123 25.96 20.35 11.87
N THR A 124 26.69 21.36 12.33
CA THR A 124 26.36 22.27 13.43
C THR A 124 26.56 23.69 12.95
#